data_AF-A0A968TEU4-F1
#
_entry.id   AF-A0A968TEU4-F1
#
_cell.length_a   1.000
_cell.length_b   1.000
_cell.length_c   1.000
_cell.angle_alpha   90.00
_cell.angle_beta   90.00
_cell.angle_gamma   90.00
#
_symmetry.space_group_name_H-M   'P 1'
#
loop_
_entity.id
_entity.type
_entity.pdbx_description
1 polymer ?
#
loop_
_entity_poly.entity_id
_entity_poly.type
_entity_poly.pdbx_seq_one_letter_code
_entity_poly.pdbx_strand_id
1 'polypeptide(L)'
;MTTSNRSATFGNLLKGAINGIANYEGKTAPIIEEELGALIGVAGKTIQRYKSGYIPPFDRDNDAVRVLAEAAVRRGFVGREWLQRFLHAARYPAPDKLLNELCPVSTPSHTKPDRVYQNIPAPTYSYFVMRQQAFAEVVDGIERRSAVVLIASLGGMARPVSPAKSLPIRFGKTVLCLTSMRWSG
;
A
#
# COMPACT_ATOMS: atom_id res chain seq x y z
N MET A 1 21.50 -11.75 35.72
CA MET A 1 21.55 -10.44 35.03
C MET A 1 20.29 -10.32 34.18
N THR A 2 19.27 -9.61 34.67
CA THR A 2 17.97 -9.47 34.00
C THR A 2 18.06 -8.39 32.92
N THR A 3 18.39 -8.77 31.70
CA THR A 3 18.29 -7.87 30.53
C THR A 3 16.86 -7.33 30.47
N SER A 4 16.71 -6.03 30.70
CA SER A 4 15.42 -5.33 30.64
C SER A 4 14.74 -5.66 29.31
N ASN A 5 13.73 -6.53 29.35
CA ASN A 5 13.01 -7.03 28.18
C ASN A 5 11.91 -6.04 27.78
N ARG A 6 12.31 -4.77 27.67
CA ARG A 6 11.42 -3.64 27.41
C ARG A 6 11.96 -2.79 26.25
N SER A 7 11.04 -2.37 25.39
CA SER A 7 11.28 -1.50 24.25
C SER A 7 10.09 -0.55 24.09
N ALA A 8 10.32 0.74 24.34
CA ALA A 8 9.29 1.76 24.16
C ALA A 8 8.85 1.87 22.69
N THR A 9 9.81 1.70 21.77
CA THR A 9 9.56 1.69 20.32
C THR A 9 8.60 0.58 19.93
N PHE A 10 8.79 -0.63 20.48
CA PHE A 10 7.88 -1.75 20.25
C PHE A 10 6.45 -1.43 20.71
N GLY A 11 6.30 -0.91 21.93
CA GLY A 11 4.98 -0.54 22.48
C GLY A 11 4.28 0.53 21.65
N ASN A 12 5.02 1.54 21.16
CA ASN A 12 4.47 2.60 20.31
C ASN A 12 4.05 2.09 18.92
N LEU A 13 4.87 1.22 18.31
CA LEU A 13 4.51 0.58 17.02
C LEU A 13 3.27 -0.30 17.17
N LEU A 14 3.18 -1.07 18.26
CA LEU A 14 2.03 -1.93 18.55
C LEU A 14 0.74 -1.11 18.78
N LYS A 15 0.82 0.01 19.52
CA LYS A 15 -0.30 0.95 19.66
C LYS A 15 -0.77 1.48 18.30
N GLY A 16 0.16 1.89 17.45
CA GLY A 16 -0.14 2.37 16.11
C GLY A 16 -0.85 1.31 15.25
N ALA A 17 -0.36 0.06 15.27
CA ALA A 17 -0.98 -1.04 14.55
C ALA A 17 -2.39 -1.37 15.06
N ILE A 18 -2.59 -1.47 16.37
CA ILE A 18 -3.92 -1.74 16.96
C ILE A 18 -4.91 -0.63 16.59
N ASN A 19 -4.50 0.64 16.68
CA ASN A 19 -5.33 1.76 16.27
C ASN A 19 -5.64 1.74 14.77
N GLY A 20 -4.67 1.35 13.94
CA GLY A 20 -4.88 1.15 12.50
C GLY A 20 -5.95 0.09 12.23
N ILE A 21 -5.82 -1.09 12.84
CA ILE A 21 -6.80 -2.18 12.73
C ILE A 21 -8.18 -1.71 13.19
N ALA A 22 -8.25 -1.06 14.36
CA ALA A 22 -9.50 -0.54 14.93
C ALA A 22 -10.20 0.43 13.96
N ASN A 23 -9.45 1.34 13.35
CA ASN A 23 -9.99 2.28 12.37
C ASN A 23 -10.47 1.60 11.09
N TYR A 24 -9.73 0.62 10.57
CA TYR A 24 -10.11 -0.10 9.35
C TYR A 24 -11.31 -1.03 9.54
N GLU A 25 -11.43 -1.66 10.70
CA GLU A 25 -12.55 -2.58 11.00
C GLU A 25 -13.77 -1.91 11.62
N GLY A 26 -13.68 -0.61 11.97
CA GLY A 26 -14.74 0.10 12.68
C GLY A 26 -14.99 -0.42 14.10
N LYS A 27 -14.00 -1.07 14.71
CA LYS A 27 -14.05 -1.61 16.07
C LYS A 27 -13.30 -0.73 17.04
N THR A 28 -13.56 -0.88 18.34
CA THR A 28 -12.79 -0.17 19.37
C THR A 28 -11.49 -0.91 19.68
N ALA A 29 -10.44 -0.16 20.06
CA ALA A 29 -9.14 -0.74 20.40
C ALA A 29 -9.19 -1.85 21.48
N PRO A 30 -10.03 -1.77 22.53
CA PRO A 30 -10.17 -2.86 23.51
C PRO A 30 -10.69 -4.18 22.91
N ILE A 31 -11.61 -4.11 21.95
CA ILE A 31 -12.12 -5.32 21.26
C ILE A 31 -11.00 -5.97 20.46
N ILE A 32 -10.20 -5.18 19.74
CA ILE A 32 -9.04 -5.69 19.00
C ILE A 32 -8.00 -6.29 19.93
N GLU A 33 -7.75 -5.69 21.10
CA GLU A 33 -6.85 -6.25 22.11
C GLU A 33 -7.30 -7.62 22.63
N GLU A 34 -8.60 -7.81 22.81
CA GLU A 34 -9.18 -9.07 23.25
C GLU A 34 -9.10 -10.14 22.15
N GLU A 35 -9.42 -9.78 20.90
CA GLU A 35 -9.28 -10.68 19.74
C GLU A 35 -7.82 -11.10 19.51
N LEU A 36 -6.87 -10.15 19.57
CA LEU A 36 -5.44 -10.45 19.45
C LEU A 36 -4.96 -11.31 20.62
N GLY A 37 -5.47 -11.07 21.83
CA GLY A 37 -5.23 -11.92 22.99
C GLY A 37 -5.69 -13.35 22.74
N ALA A 38 -6.93 -13.53 22.28
CA ALA A 38 -7.50 -14.84 21.98
C ALA A 38 -6.68 -15.62 20.93
N LEU A 39 -6.18 -14.95 19.89
CA LEU A 39 -5.33 -15.56 18.86
C LEU A 39 -3.98 -16.05 19.39
N ILE A 40 -3.44 -15.39 20.42
CA ILE A 40 -2.16 -15.73 21.05
C ILE A 40 -2.38 -16.68 22.25
N GLY A 41 -3.61 -16.88 22.69
CA GLY A 41 -3.94 -17.63 23.91
C GLY A 41 -3.63 -16.85 25.19
N VAL A 42 -3.63 -15.51 25.14
CA VAL A 42 -3.40 -14.63 26.30
C VAL A 42 -4.59 -13.71 26.54
N ALA A 43 -4.77 -13.24 27.78
CA ALA A 43 -5.80 -12.25 28.06
C ALA A 43 -5.47 -10.88 27.42
N GLY A 44 -6.48 -10.09 27.06
CA GLY A 44 -6.29 -8.74 26.51
C GLY A 44 -5.45 -7.81 27.38
N LYS A 45 -5.49 -7.97 28.72
CA LYS A 45 -4.60 -7.26 29.67
C LYS A 45 -3.11 -7.50 29.39
N THR A 46 -2.75 -8.67 28.85
CA THR A 46 -1.38 -9.00 28.46
C THR A 46 -0.97 -8.20 27.22
N ILE A 47 -1.90 -7.96 26.28
CA ILE A 47 -1.67 -7.07 25.13
C ILE A 47 -1.46 -5.62 25.60
N GLN A 48 -2.20 -5.17 26.62
CA GLN A 48 -1.95 -3.86 27.24
C GLN A 48 -0.56 -3.76 27.87
N ARG A 49 -0.08 -4.83 28.49
CA ARG A 49 1.30 -4.93 28.98
C ARG A 49 2.30 -4.81 27.83
N TYR A 50 2.04 -5.42 26.67
CA TYR A 50 2.89 -5.29 25.48
C TYR A 50 2.91 -3.85 24.94
N LYS A 51 1.76 -3.16 24.95
CA LYS A 51 1.67 -1.72 24.59
C LYS A 51 2.50 -0.82 25.52
N SER A 52 2.73 -1.22 26.77
CA SER A 52 3.63 -0.51 27.69
C SER A 52 5.12 -0.69 27.36
N GLY A 53 5.43 -1.49 26.33
CA GLY A 53 6.78 -1.78 25.86
C GLY A 53 7.36 -3.09 26.39
N TYR A 54 6.58 -3.93 27.05
CA TYR A 54 7.04 -5.28 27.44
C TYR A 54 7.14 -6.18 26.19
N ILE A 55 8.30 -6.79 25.98
CA ILE A 55 8.51 -7.71 24.86
C ILE A 55 8.14 -9.13 25.32
N PRO A 56 7.26 -9.85 24.59
CA PRO A 56 6.94 -11.25 24.91
C PRO A 56 8.20 -12.14 24.89
N PRO A 57 8.31 -13.16 25.76
CA PRO A 57 9.37 -14.16 25.66
C PRO A 57 9.22 -14.97 24.36
N PHE A 58 10.35 -15.36 23.77
CA PHE A 58 10.39 -16.23 22.59
C PHE A 58 10.49 -17.68 23.06
N ASP A 59 9.35 -18.36 23.12
CA ASP A 59 9.30 -19.79 23.39
C ASP A 59 8.88 -20.54 22.13
N ARG A 60 9.28 -21.81 22.01
CA ARG A 60 8.94 -22.67 20.85
C ARG A 60 7.43 -22.77 20.61
N ASP A 61 6.65 -22.67 21.67
CA ASP A 61 5.20 -22.84 21.65
C ASP A 61 4.44 -21.50 21.63
N ASN A 62 5.13 -20.36 21.80
CA ASN A 62 4.48 -19.05 21.89
C ASN A 62 5.21 -18.01 21.03
N ASP A 63 4.72 -17.85 19.80
CA ASP A 63 5.20 -16.85 18.86
C ASP A 63 4.26 -15.64 18.79
N ALA A 64 4.02 -15.03 19.96
CA ALA A 64 3.13 -13.88 20.10
C ALA A 64 3.51 -12.72 19.15
N VAL A 65 4.82 -12.48 18.95
CA VAL A 65 5.31 -11.41 18.08
C VAL A 65 4.94 -11.67 16.63
N ARG A 66 5.03 -12.92 16.15
CA ARG A 66 4.59 -13.29 14.80
C ARG A 66 3.11 -13.09 14.59
N VAL A 67 2.28 -13.53 15.53
CA VAL A 67 0.81 -13.37 15.43
C VAL A 67 0.43 -11.89 15.41
N LEU A 68 1.06 -11.06 16.25
CA LEU A 68 0.85 -9.61 16.24
C LEU A 68 1.30 -8.97 14.92
N ALA A 69 2.45 -9.37 14.39
CA ALA A 69 2.96 -8.89 13.12
C ALA A 69 2.04 -9.26 11.95
N GLU A 70 1.57 -10.51 11.91
CA GLU A 70 0.64 -10.99 10.89
C GLU A 70 -0.69 -10.24 10.95
N ALA A 71 -1.26 -10.06 12.14
CA ALA A 71 -2.50 -9.32 12.31
C ALA A 71 -2.34 -7.85 11.88
N ALA A 72 -1.21 -7.21 12.23
CA ALA A 72 -0.93 -5.84 11.82
C ALA A 72 -0.85 -5.69 10.29
N VAL A 73 -0.22 -6.64 9.59
CA VAL A 73 -0.09 -6.62 8.12
C VAL A 73 -1.43 -6.94 7.44
N ARG A 74 -2.11 -8.01 7.85
CA ARG A 74 -3.32 -8.49 7.18
C ARG A 74 -4.55 -7.64 7.46
N ARG A 75 -4.69 -7.14 8.69
CA ARG A 75 -5.87 -6.38 9.15
C ARG A 75 -5.62 -4.87 9.22
N GLY A 76 -4.40 -4.48 9.57
CA GLY A 76 -4.01 -3.07 9.72
C GLY A 76 -3.36 -2.46 8.48
N PHE A 77 -3.14 -3.24 7.41
CA PHE A 77 -2.51 -2.81 6.15
C PHE A 77 -1.17 -2.06 6.34
N VAL A 78 -0.40 -2.42 7.37
CA VAL A 78 0.92 -1.81 7.63
C VAL A 78 1.97 -2.29 6.62
N GLY A 79 2.87 -1.39 6.23
CA GLY A 79 3.89 -1.67 5.22
C GLY A 79 5.12 -2.41 5.74
N ARG A 80 5.98 -2.85 4.80
CA ARG A 80 7.24 -3.56 5.07
C ARG A 80 8.19 -2.81 6.00
N GLU A 81 8.31 -1.49 5.82
CA GLU A 81 9.13 -0.62 6.68
C GLU A 81 8.68 -0.65 8.15
N TRP A 82 7.37 -0.65 8.37
CA TRP A 82 6.82 -0.76 9.72
C TRP A 82 7.15 -2.14 10.32
N LEU A 83 6.96 -3.20 9.55
CA LEU A 83 7.22 -4.58 9.99
C LEU A 83 8.70 -4.78 10.35
N GLN A 84 9.62 -4.21 9.57
CA GLN A 84 11.05 -4.29 9.84
C GLN A 84 11.41 -3.60 11.15
N ARG A 85 10.90 -2.38 11.36
CA ARG A 85 11.10 -1.64 12.62
C ARG A 85 10.48 -2.36 13.81
N PHE A 86 9.32 -2.97 13.63
CA PHE A 86 8.62 -3.74 14.66
C PHE A 86 9.42 -4.96 15.10
N LEU A 87 9.89 -5.77 14.15
CA LEU A 87 10.67 -6.98 14.45
C LEU A 87 12.03 -6.67 15.06
N HIS A 88 12.69 -5.60 14.59
CA HIS A 88 13.92 -5.12 15.18
C HIS A 88 13.69 -4.62 16.63
N ALA A 89 12.62 -3.86 16.86
CA ALA A 89 12.26 -3.37 18.19
C ALA A 89 11.84 -4.49 19.15
N ALA A 90 11.28 -5.59 18.63
CA ALA A 90 10.94 -6.80 19.38
C ALA A 90 12.13 -7.74 19.60
N ARG A 91 13.30 -7.49 18.99
CA ARG A 91 14.47 -8.39 19.00
C ARG A 91 14.16 -9.80 18.51
N TYR A 92 13.32 -9.89 17.48
CA TYR A 92 12.92 -11.16 16.89
C TYR A 92 14.14 -11.88 16.28
N PRO A 93 14.34 -13.19 16.50
CA PRO A 93 15.56 -13.89 16.09
C PRO A 93 15.74 -14.07 14.57
N ALA A 94 14.66 -14.04 13.79
CA ALA A 94 14.71 -14.20 12.33
C ALA A 94 13.83 -13.17 11.60
N PRO A 95 14.16 -11.87 11.65
CA PRO A 95 13.30 -10.80 11.16
C PRO A 95 13.13 -10.87 9.63
N ASP A 96 14.18 -11.18 8.88
CA ASP A 96 14.17 -11.20 7.41
C ASP A 96 13.28 -12.31 6.84
N LYS A 97 13.25 -13.48 7.52
CA LYS A 97 12.40 -14.60 7.12
C LYS A 97 10.93 -14.21 7.21
N LEU A 98 10.52 -13.67 8.35
CA LEU A 98 9.13 -13.25 8.55
C LEU A 98 8.75 -12.05 7.68
N LEU A 99 9.67 -11.12 7.45
CA LEU A 99 9.49 -10.01 6.50
C LEU A 99 9.16 -10.50 5.10
N ASN A 100 9.89 -11.52 4.61
CA ASN A 100 9.67 -12.06 3.27
C ASN A 100 8.41 -12.95 3.18
N GLU A 101 8.01 -13.61 4.26
CA GLU A 101 6.76 -14.37 4.33
C GLU A 101 5.52 -13.45 4.34
N LEU A 102 5.53 -12.39 5.15
CA LEU A 102 4.37 -11.49 5.32
C LEU A 102 4.30 -10.37 4.29
N CYS A 103 5.46 -9.86 3.86
CA CYS A 103 5.57 -8.79 2.89
C CYS A 103 6.63 -9.18 1.86
N PRO A 104 6.36 -10.17 0.98
CA PRO A 104 7.32 -10.56 -0.03
C PRO A 104 7.76 -9.30 -0.77
N VAL A 105 9.08 -9.06 -0.84
CA VAL A 105 9.59 -8.11 -1.82
C VAL A 105 9.10 -8.70 -3.11
N SER A 106 8.10 -8.06 -3.72
CA SER A 106 7.93 -8.23 -5.15
C SER A 106 9.24 -7.70 -5.70
N THR A 107 10.25 -8.56 -5.83
CA THR A 107 11.28 -8.36 -6.84
C THR A 107 10.46 -8.03 -8.07
N PRO A 108 10.53 -6.81 -8.60
CA PRO A 108 9.89 -6.56 -9.86
C PRO A 108 10.71 -7.39 -10.84
N SER A 109 10.34 -8.67 -11.02
CA SER A 109 10.29 -9.21 -12.35
C SER A 109 9.26 -8.36 -13.07
N HIS A 110 9.67 -7.14 -13.43
CA HIS A 110 8.99 -6.32 -14.39
C HIS A 110 9.22 -7.02 -15.73
N THR A 111 8.62 -8.19 -15.90
CA THR A 111 8.14 -8.56 -17.21
C THR A 111 7.08 -7.52 -17.48
N LYS A 112 7.52 -6.47 -18.19
CA LYS A 112 6.68 -5.46 -18.83
C LYS A 112 5.35 -6.13 -19.18
N PRO A 113 4.20 -5.62 -18.72
CA PRO A 113 2.92 -6.25 -19.02
C PRO A 113 2.85 -6.42 -20.53
N ASP A 114 2.81 -7.68 -20.98
CA ASP A 114 2.98 -8.03 -22.39
C ASP A 114 1.89 -7.40 -23.25
N ARG A 115 0.74 -7.02 -22.65
CA ARG A 115 -0.40 -6.46 -23.37
C ARG A 115 -1.19 -5.45 -22.54
N VAL A 116 -0.81 -4.18 -22.60
CA VAL A 116 -1.69 -3.05 -22.23
C VAL A 116 -2.66 -2.69 -23.38
N TYR A 117 -2.54 -3.35 -24.53
CA TYR A 117 -3.31 -3.02 -25.74
C TYR A 117 -4.61 -3.83 -25.93
N GLN A 118 -5.06 -4.61 -24.96
CA GLN A 118 -6.25 -5.47 -25.15
C GLN A 118 -7.55 -4.68 -25.38
N ASN A 119 -7.64 -3.44 -24.90
CA ASN A 119 -8.87 -2.64 -24.96
C ASN A 119 -8.75 -1.40 -25.87
N ILE A 120 -7.68 -1.28 -26.65
CA ILE A 120 -7.50 -0.16 -27.57
C ILE A 120 -7.69 -0.70 -28.99
N PRO A 121 -8.66 -0.19 -29.77
CA PRO A 121 -8.80 -0.60 -31.17
C PRO A 121 -7.48 -0.33 -31.90
N ALA A 122 -7.12 -1.22 -32.82
CA ALA A 122 -5.94 -1.02 -33.64
C ALA A 122 -5.99 0.38 -34.29
N PRO A 123 -4.87 1.14 -34.27
CA PRO A 123 -4.82 2.44 -34.93
C PRO A 123 -5.29 2.35 -36.38
N THR A 124 -6.31 3.11 -36.75
CA THR A 124 -6.82 3.17 -38.14
C THR A 124 -6.02 4.13 -39.03
N TYR A 125 -4.97 4.77 -38.49
CA TYR A 125 -4.11 5.72 -39.20
C TYR A 125 -2.71 5.13 -39.39
N SER A 126 -2.17 5.32 -40.59
CA SER A 126 -0.85 4.82 -41.02
C SER A 126 0.31 5.64 -40.46
N TYR A 127 0.09 6.89 -40.07
CA TYR A 127 1.12 7.77 -39.51
C TYR A 127 0.57 8.58 -38.34
N PHE A 128 1.35 8.65 -37.27
CA PHE A 128 1.06 9.48 -36.10
C PHE A 128 2.03 10.66 -36.07
N VAL A 129 1.48 11.88 -35.96
CA VAL A 129 2.27 13.10 -35.83
C VAL A 129 2.18 13.57 -34.37
N MET A 130 3.33 13.54 -33.68
CA MET A 130 3.41 13.93 -32.27
C MET A 130 3.26 15.45 -32.11
N ARG A 131 2.34 15.87 -31.23
CA ARG A 131 2.22 17.26 -30.79
C ARG A 131 2.99 17.45 -29.48
N GLN A 132 4.26 17.83 -29.58
CA GLN A 132 5.18 17.89 -28.43
C GLN A 132 4.66 18.77 -27.29
N GLN A 133 4.11 19.94 -27.60
CA GLN A 133 3.62 20.87 -26.57
C GLN A 133 2.42 20.31 -25.80
N ALA A 134 1.39 19.83 -26.51
CA ALA A 134 0.22 19.22 -25.88
C ALA A 134 0.58 17.95 -25.07
N PHE A 135 1.59 17.20 -25.51
CA PHE A 135 2.11 16.06 -24.76
C PHE A 135 2.76 16.51 -23.45
N ALA A 136 3.63 17.52 -23.49
CA ALA A 136 4.34 18.02 -22.32
C ALA A 136 3.38 18.57 -21.24
N GLU A 137 2.33 19.28 -21.66
CA GLU A 137 1.30 19.81 -20.74
C GLU A 137 0.52 18.71 -20.01
N VAL A 138 0.21 17.60 -20.70
CA VAL A 138 -0.44 16.45 -20.08
C VAL A 138 0.50 15.76 -19.08
N VAL A 139 1.77 15.58 -19.44
CA VAL A 139 2.78 14.98 -18.57
C VAL A 139 2.97 15.82 -17.31
N ASP A 140 3.17 17.14 -17.46
CA ASP A 140 3.30 18.08 -16.35
C ASP A 140 2.05 18.07 -15.44
N GLY A 141 0.85 18.04 -16.03
CA GLY A 141 -0.40 17.91 -15.28
C GLY A 141 -0.50 16.62 -14.44
N ILE A 142 0.00 15.51 -14.97
CA ILE A 142 0.08 14.22 -14.26
C ILE A 142 1.14 14.27 -13.15
N GLU A 143 2.31 14.84 -13.43
CA GLU A 143 3.45 14.93 -12.51
C GLU A 143 3.17 15.82 -11.29
N ARG A 144 2.39 16.91 -11.46
CA ARG A 144 1.96 17.82 -10.39
C ARG A 144 0.99 17.20 -9.37
N ARG A 145 0.83 15.88 -9.36
CA ARG A 145 -0.08 15.11 -8.49
C ARG A 145 -1.56 15.47 -8.62
N SER A 146 -1.97 16.15 -9.69
CA SER A 146 -3.38 16.44 -9.97
C SER A 146 -4.22 15.15 -9.91
N ALA A 147 -5.36 15.19 -9.23
CA ALA A 147 -6.23 14.02 -9.08
C ALA A 147 -6.88 13.62 -10.42
N VAL A 148 -7.06 14.59 -11.32
CA VAL A 148 -7.68 14.44 -12.65
C VAL A 148 -6.94 15.33 -13.65
N VAL A 149 -6.72 14.83 -14.86
CA VAL A 149 -6.27 15.63 -16.02
C VAL A 149 -7.37 15.55 -17.08
N LEU A 150 -7.98 16.70 -17.36
CA LEU A 150 -9.04 16.84 -18.35
C LEU A 150 -8.41 17.25 -19.68
N ILE A 151 -8.60 16.42 -20.70
CA ILE A 151 -8.23 16.79 -22.06
C ILE A 151 -9.55 17.05 -22.79
N ALA A 152 -9.80 18.29 -23.20
CA ALA A 152 -11.03 18.67 -23.93
C ALA A 152 -10.73 18.91 -25.42
N SER A 153 -11.70 18.66 -26.29
CA SER A 153 -11.55 18.89 -27.74
C SER A 153 -12.92 19.18 -28.36
N LEU A 154 -12.95 20.04 -29.39
CA LEU A 154 -14.15 20.29 -30.20
C LEU A 154 -14.35 19.12 -31.19
N GLY A 155 -15.61 18.72 -31.42
CA GLY A 155 -15.95 17.61 -32.32
C GLY A 155 -15.35 17.82 -33.72
N GLY A 156 -14.60 16.83 -34.21
CA GLY A 156 -13.94 16.87 -35.52
C GLY A 156 -12.48 17.38 -35.52
N MET A 157 -11.98 17.95 -34.41
CA MET A 157 -10.54 18.21 -34.25
C MET A 157 -9.86 17.02 -33.58
N ALA A 158 -8.98 16.37 -34.33
CA ALA A 158 -8.23 15.16 -33.96
C ALA A 158 -7.97 14.97 -32.45
N ARG A 159 -8.69 14.02 -31.85
CA ARG A 159 -8.10 13.05 -30.92
C ARG A 159 -8.07 11.73 -31.67
N PRO A 160 -6.91 11.08 -31.83
CA PRO A 160 -6.31 10.36 -30.69
C PRO A 160 -4.76 10.24 -30.69
N VAL A 161 -4.26 9.57 -29.65
CA VAL A 161 -2.89 9.07 -29.38
C VAL A 161 -1.94 10.04 -28.71
N SER A 162 -1.81 9.89 -27.39
CA SER A 162 -0.60 10.31 -26.68
C SER A 162 0.41 9.15 -26.73
N PRO A 163 1.68 9.37 -27.12
CA PRO A 163 2.69 8.32 -27.18
C PRO A 163 3.09 7.88 -25.77
N ALA A 164 2.62 6.70 -25.37
CA ALA A 164 3.22 5.93 -24.29
C ALA A 164 4.54 5.28 -24.77
N LYS A 165 5.50 6.09 -25.22
CA LYS A 165 6.89 5.66 -25.42
C LYS A 165 7.77 6.42 -24.44
N SER A 166 8.43 5.63 -23.58
CA SER A 166 9.47 5.97 -22.61
C SER A 166 9.09 6.86 -21.43
N LEU A 167 8.51 6.25 -20.38
CA LEU A 167 8.92 6.40 -18.95
C LEU A 167 7.98 5.56 -18.04
N PRO A 168 8.49 4.77 -17.09
CA PRO A 168 7.66 4.00 -16.17
C PRO A 168 7.34 4.87 -14.95
N ILE A 169 6.18 5.54 -14.96
CA ILE A 169 5.63 6.17 -13.76
C ILE A 169 4.24 5.58 -13.52
N ARG A 170 4.13 4.81 -12.43
CA ARG A 170 2.92 4.12 -12.00
C ARG A 170 2.09 5.10 -11.18
N PHE A 171 0.94 5.54 -11.68
CA PHE A 171 -0.12 6.09 -10.83
C PHE A 171 -1.47 5.56 -11.31
N GLY A 172 -2.18 4.87 -10.42
CA GLY A 172 -3.56 4.40 -10.64
C GLY A 172 -4.55 5.56 -10.63
N LYS A 173 -4.50 6.42 -11.64
CA LYS A 173 -5.41 7.55 -11.79
C LYS A 173 -6.21 7.43 -13.07
N THR A 174 -7.52 7.37 -12.91
CA THR A 174 -8.53 7.35 -13.96
C THR A 174 -8.44 8.64 -14.79
N VAL A 175 -8.20 8.51 -16.09
CA VAL A 175 -8.37 9.62 -17.04
C VAL A 175 -9.86 9.66 -17.42
N LEU A 176 -10.58 10.64 -16.89
CA LEU A 176 -12.00 10.84 -17.23
C LEU A 176 -12.09 11.66 -18.52
N CYS A 177 -12.56 11.02 -19.59
CA CYS A 177 -12.81 11.66 -20.87
C CYS A 177 -14.30 12.06 -20.92
N LEU A 178 -14.62 13.29 -20.56
CA LEU A 178 -15.97 13.84 -20.65
C LEU A 178 -16.19 14.39 -22.07
N THR A 179 -17.03 13.69 -22.84
CA THR A 179 -17.62 14.24 -24.06
C THR A 179 -18.83 15.07 -23.64
N SER A 180 -18.74 16.40 -23.67
CA SER A 180 -19.93 17.23 -23.49
C SER A 180 -20.81 17.08 -24.74
N MET A 181 -21.94 16.41 -24.57
CA MET A 181 -23.03 16.44 -25.54
C MET A 181 -23.74 17.79 -25.50
N ARG A 182 -24.13 18.23 -26.70
CA ARG A 182 -25.35 19.00 -27.05
C ARG A 182 -25.18 20.52 -27.20
N TRP A 183 -25.54 21.03 -28.37
CA TRP A 183 -26.79 21.78 -28.59
C TRP A 183 -26.99 22.03 -30.10
N SER A 184 -28.11 21.57 -30.65
CA SER A 184 -28.68 22.07 -31.91
C SER A 184 -30.04 22.63 -31.56
N GLY A 185 -30.15 23.95 -31.59
CA GLY A 185 -31.38 24.65 -31.97
C GLY A 185 -31.36 24.87 -33.47
#